data_AF-A0A538DNR3-F1
#
_entry.id   AF-A0A538DNR3-F1
#
_cell.length_a   1.000
_cell.length_b   1.000
_cell.length_c   1.000
_cell.angle_alpha   90.00
_cell.angle_beta   90.00
_cell.angle_gamma   90.00
#
_symmetry.space_group_name_H-M   'P 1'
#
loop_
_entity.id
_entity.type
_entity.pdbx_description
1 polymer ?
#
loop_
_entity_poly.entity_id
_entity_poly.type
_entity_poly.pdbx_seq_one_letter_code
_entity_poly.pdbx_strand_id
1 'polypeptide(L)'
;MPPTGTHFLVKSFDGGATWTKPMALYNVVDPCFSQSFDGTSSRCVEDGVAGARNDLSASPSVSIANGAPTGAGATDEIVDAWADGRDGLNNEHVMFAYSNGGGNPGTWSAPVAIETNKTGVSRDRGYYAAPAISPTGGDVWVVYNAFTNPFRTTTTATRSLVGAVVHASIPTSGASKGVVGSFSELHRGAAGDPRASSQNNLVIEFLGDYVYAVAGNSYAAAVWNDVRDGADCPAIDAWRAGVQTATTADDVAKPAPQVDCPETFGNTDIFGWTSAP
;
A
#
# COMPACT_ATOMS: atom_id res chain seq x y z
N MET A 1 19.66 5.60 -6.04
CA MET A 1 18.62 6.46 -5.42
C MET A 1 17.30 6.01 -6.01
N PRO A 2 16.23 5.93 -5.20
CA PRO A 2 14.95 5.38 -5.63
C PRO A 2 14.44 6.07 -6.92
N PRO A 3 13.71 5.36 -7.79
CA PRO A 3 13.05 5.97 -8.94
C PRO A 3 12.11 7.09 -8.50
N THR A 4 12.08 8.17 -9.28
CA THR A 4 11.10 9.24 -9.10
C THR A 4 10.09 9.22 -10.24
N GLY A 5 8.85 9.61 -9.94
CA GLY A 5 7.75 9.65 -10.88
C GLY A 5 6.90 10.89 -10.69
N THR A 6 5.85 10.97 -11.50
CA THR A 6 4.84 12.03 -11.38
C THR A 6 3.46 11.40 -11.54
N HIS A 7 2.54 11.70 -10.61
CA HIS A 7 1.13 11.37 -10.79
C HIS A 7 0.51 12.31 -11.83
N PHE A 8 -0.19 11.75 -12.80
CA PHE A 8 -0.91 12.51 -13.82
C PHE A 8 -2.41 12.23 -13.75
N LEU A 9 -3.21 13.29 -13.83
CA LEU A 9 -4.65 13.19 -14.03
C LEU A 9 -5.01 13.42 -15.49
N VAL A 10 -5.82 12.52 -16.03
CA VAL A 10 -6.46 12.66 -17.34
C VAL A 10 -7.94 12.38 -17.13
N LYS A 11 -8.83 13.23 -17.65
CA LYS A 11 -10.27 13.11 -17.45
C LYS A 11 -10.97 12.83 -18.77
N SER A 12 -12.01 12.00 -18.72
CA SER A 12 -12.97 11.82 -19.80
C SER A 12 -14.37 12.11 -19.29
N PHE A 13 -15.19 12.71 -20.15
CA PHE A 13 -16.57 13.10 -19.86
C PHE A 13 -17.57 12.42 -20.80
N ASP A 14 -17.09 11.51 -21.66
CA ASP A 14 -17.84 10.86 -22.74
C ASP A 14 -17.64 9.33 -22.76
N GLY A 15 -17.36 8.75 -21.60
CA GLY A 15 -17.16 7.30 -21.46
C GLY A 15 -15.83 6.80 -22.02
N GLY A 16 -14.82 7.67 -22.12
CA GLY A 16 -13.47 7.34 -22.57
C GLY A 16 -13.19 7.58 -24.04
N ALA A 17 -14.14 8.18 -24.79
CA ALA A 17 -13.96 8.46 -26.21
C ALA A 17 -12.95 9.60 -26.46
N THR A 18 -12.96 10.62 -25.60
CA THR A 18 -11.96 11.70 -25.59
C THR A 18 -11.44 11.97 -24.19
N TRP A 19 -10.25 12.57 -24.14
CA TRP A 19 -9.50 12.80 -22.91
C TRP A 19 -8.94 14.22 -22.88
N THR A 20 -8.92 14.83 -21.69
CA THR A 20 -8.20 16.08 -21.48
C THR A 20 -6.71 15.90 -21.70
N LYS A 21 -5.97 17.01 -21.84
CA LYS A 21 -4.51 16.94 -21.74
C LYS A 21 -4.11 16.44 -20.34
N PRO A 22 -3.04 15.64 -20.21
CA PRO A 22 -2.53 15.22 -18.90
C PRO A 22 -2.16 16.42 -18.03
N MET A 23 -2.57 16.37 -16.77
CA MET A 23 -2.22 17.35 -15.74
C MET A 23 -1.32 16.67 -14.71
N ALA A 24 -0.09 17.15 -14.55
CA ALA A 24 0.78 16.72 -13.47
C ALA A 24 0.20 17.16 -12.12
N LEU A 25 0.16 16.25 -11.15
CA LEU A 25 -0.30 16.51 -9.79
C LEU A 25 0.89 16.69 -8.85
N TYR A 26 1.65 15.62 -8.66
CA TYR A 26 2.71 15.55 -7.66
C TYR A 26 3.90 14.77 -8.18
N ASN A 27 5.10 15.15 -7.74
CA ASN A 27 6.25 14.27 -7.80
C ASN A 27 6.13 13.21 -6.71
N VAL A 28 6.46 11.98 -7.05
CA VAL A 28 6.46 10.84 -6.15
C VAL A 28 7.82 10.16 -6.16
N VAL A 29 8.15 9.53 -5.04
CA VAL A 29 9.37 8.74 -4.89
C VAL A 29 8.94 7.30 -4.63
N ASP A 30 9.30 6.41 -5.54
CA ASP A 30 9.05 4.98 -5.38
C ASP A 30 9.85 4.45 -4.19
N PRO A 31 9.25 3.74 -3.20
CA PRO A 31 9.98 3.17 -2.06
C PRO A 31 10.96 2.03 -2.44
N CYS A 32 11.37 1.90 -3.71
CA CYS A 32 12.44 1.01 -4.17
C CYS A 32 13.85 1.47 -3.74
N PHE A 33 14.24 1.14 -2.50
CA PHE A 33 15.58 1.38 -1.97
C PHE A 33 16.55 0.22 -2.12
N SER A 34 16.03 -1.00 -2.28
CA SER A 34 16.82 -2.21 -2.42
C SER A 34 16.23 -3.09 -3.52
N GLN A 35 17.09 -3.90 -4.14
CA GLN A 35 16.68 -4.88 -5.14
C GLN A 35 17.13 -6.27 -4.71
N SER A 36 16.29 -7.27 -5.01
CA SER A 36 16.62 -8.69 -4.88
C SER A 36 16.39 -9.38 -6.22
N PHE A 37 17.21 -10.38 -6.53
CA PHE A 37 17.02 -11.21 -7.71
C PHE A 37 15.76 -12.07 -7.51
N ASP A 38 14.84 -12.08 -8.45
CA ASP A 38 13.57 -12.82 -8.37
C ASP A 38 13.62 -14.19 -9.07
N GLY A 39 14.80 -14.61 -9.53
CA GLY A 39 14.98 -15.81 -10.36
C GLY A 39 15.10 -15.52 -11.86
N THR A 40 14.73 -14.31 -12.30
CA THR A 40 14.81 -13.88 -13.71
C THR A 40 15.42 -12.49 -13.89
N SER A 41 15.17 -11.59 -12.96
CA SER A 41 15.55 -10.18 -12.99
C SER A 41 15.65 -9.63 -11.57
N SER A 42 16.10 -8.38 -11.43
CA SER A 42 16.07 -7.69 -10.15
C SER A 42 14.72 -7.03 -9.92
N ARG A 43 14.16 -7.21 -8.72
CA ARG A 43 12.90 -6.59 -8.27
C ARG A 43 13.15 -5.72 -7.06
N CYS A 44 12.39 -4.63 -6.98
CA CYS A 44 12.39 -3.78 -5.81
C CYS A 44 11.76 -4.52 -4.62
N VAL A 45 12.33 -4.37 -3.44
CA VAL A 45 11.85 -4.95 -2.17
C VAL A 45 11.96 -3.93 -1.04
N GLU A 46 11.06 -4.01 -0.05
CA GLU A 46 10.94 -2.96 0.98
C GLU A 46 11.25 -3.41 2.41
N ASP A 47 10.97 -4.66 2.76
CA ASP A 47 11.07 -5.16 4.15
C ASP A 47 12.40 -5.85 4.45
N GLY A 48 13.08 -6.36 3.43
CA GLY A 48 14.43 -6.89 3.56
C GLY A 48 14.98 -7.54 2.29
N VAL A 49 16.17 -8.10 2.40
CA VAL A 49 16.77 -8.96 1.36
C VAL A 49 15.87 -10.16 1.11
N ALA A 50 15.61 -10.45 -0.17
CA ALA A 50 14.61 -11.43 -0.62
C ALA A 50 13.19 -11.17 -0.11
N GLY A 51 12.90 -9.93 0.30
CA GLY A 51 11.64 -9.51 0.84
C GLY A 51 10.53 -9.34 -0.19
N ALA A 52 9.41 -8.81 0.27
CA ALA A 52 8.22 -8.63 -0.51
C ALA A 52 8.46 -7.59 -1.62
N ARG A 53 8.01 -7.93 -2.82
CA ARG A 53 8.09 -7.05 -4.00
C ARG A 53 7.28 -5.79 -3.78
N ASN A 54 7.89 -4.61 -3.85
CA ASN A 54 7.18 -3.33 -3.74
C ASN A 54 6.98 -2.64 -5.11
N ASP A 55 6.77 -3.45 -6.15
CA ASP A 55 6.43 -2.95 -7.47
C ASP A 55 5.15 -2.08 -7.37
N LEU A 56 5.11 -0.93 -8.03
CA LEU A 56 3.92 -0.05 -8.10
C LEU A 56 3.49 0.62 -6.77
N SER A 57 4.25 0.52 -5.67
CA SER A 57 3.88 1.10 -4.38
C SER A 57 3.58 2.60 -4.41
N ALA A 58 4.32 3.35 -5.24
CA ALA A 58 4.09 4.78 -5.47
C ALA A 58 3.11 5.09 -6.61
N SER A 59 2.28 4.14 -7.03
CA SER A 59 1.22 4.39 -8.01
C SER A 59 0.02 5.10 -7.35
N PRO A 60 -0.71 5.95 -8.08
CA PRO A 60 -1.91 6.56 -7.55
C PRO A 60 -3.01 5.52 -7.31
N SER A 61 -3.68 5.62 -6.17
CA SER A 61 -4.91 4.90 -5.88
C SER A 61 -6.01 5.91 -5.58
N VAL A 62 -7.06 5.93 -6.39
CA VAL A 62 -8.01 7.05 -6.44
C VAL A 62 -9.45 6.63 -6.16
N SER A 63 -10.20 7.52 -5.52
CA SER A 63 -11.65 7.40 -5.36
C SER A 63 -12.33 8.74 -5.64
N ILE A 64 -13.57 8.71 -6.11
CA ILE A 64 -14.36 9.90 -6.45
C ILE A 64 -15.73 9.87 -5.78
N ALA A 65 -16.14 10.99 -5.18
CA ALA A 65 -17.47 11.20 -4.60
C ALA A 65 -18.51 11.47 -5.70
N ASN A 66 -18.81 10.43 -6.47
CA ASN A 66 -19.59 10.49 -7.70
C ASN A 66 -21.11 10.38 -7.49
N GLY A 67 -21.62 10.46 -6.25
CA GLY A 67 -23.06 10.33 -5.98
C GLY A 67 -23.66 8.97 -6.37
N ALA A 68 -22.85 7.91 -6.40
CA ALA A 68 -23.32 6.57 -6.73
C ALA A 68 -24.56 6.15 -5.90
N PRO A 69 -25.49 5.38 -6.50
CA PRO A 69 -25.41 4.81 -7.85
C PRO A 69 -25.97 5.71 -8.96
N THR A 70 -26.58 6.86 -8.64
CA THR A 70 -27.34 7.67 -9.62
C THR A 70 -26.61 8.92 -10.11
N GLY A 71 -25.56 9.34 -9.41
CA GLY A 71 -24.93 10.65 -9.61
C GLY A 71 -25.60 11.79 -8.84
N ALA A 72 -26.75 11.54 -8.20
CA ALA A 72 -27.47 12.59 -7.49
C ALA A 72 -26.70 13.03 -6.23
N GLY A 73 -26.41 14.33 -6.13
CA GLY A 73 -25.68 14.90 -5.00
C GLY A 73 -24.17 14.63 -5.02
N ALA A 74 -23.62 14.20 -6.15
CA ALA A 74 -22.17 14.07 -6.34
C ALA A 74 -21.48 15.41 -6.05
N THR A 75 -20.40 15.35 -5.26
CA THR A 75 -19.51 16.51 -5.04
C THR A 75 -18.37 16.52 -6.06
N ASP A 76 -18.13 15.39 -6.73
CA ASP A 76 -17.01 15.14 -7.65
C ASP A 76 -15.64 15.39 -6.99
N GLU A 77 -15.59 15.28 -5.67
CA GLU A 77 -14.34 15.33 -4.92
C GLU A 77 -13.52 14.09 -5.22
N ILE A 78 -12.24 14.28 -5.47
CA ILE A 78 -11.31 13.21 -5.84
C ILE A 78 -10.29 13.08 -4.73
N VAL A 79 -10.02 11.86 -4.30
CA VAL A 79 -8.96 11.55 -3.33
C VAL A 79 -7.93 10.63 -3.99
N ASP A 80 -6.67 10.80 -3.63
CA ASP A 80 -5.52 9.99 -4.07
C ASP A 80 -4.70 9.58 -2.85
N ALA A 81 -4.33 8.31 -2.76
CA ALA A 81 -3.41 7.80 -1.75
C ALA A 81 -2.36 6.87 -2.37
N TRP A 82 -1.14 6.90 -1.84
CA TRP A 82 -0.01 6.10 -2.34
C TRP A 82 1.04 5.89 -1.24
N ALA A 83 1.95 4.93 -1.44
CA ALA A 83 3.15 4.79 -0.62
C ALA A 83 4.30 5.61 -1.23
N ASP A 84 5.12 6.28 -0.40
CA ASP A 84 6.13 7.23 -0.89
C ASP A 84 7.43 7.18 -0.09
N GLY A 85 8.55 7.05 -0.80
CA GLY A 85 9.90 6.98 -0.23
C GLY A 85 10.63 8.32 -0.13
N ARG A 86 9.95 9.47 -0.16
CA ARG A 86 10.62 10.79 -0.21
C ARG A 86 11.65 11.05 0.88
N ASP A 87 11.45 10.47 2.07
CA ASP A 87 12.31 10.70 3.24
C ASP A 87 13.35 9.58 3.46
N GLY A 88 13.54 8.73 2.45
CA GLY A 88 14.60 7.73 2.42
C GLY A 88 14.23 6.39 3.07
N LEU A 89 15.15 5.43 2.96
CA LEU A 89 14.96 4.07 3.48
C LEU A 89 14.60 4.08 4.96
N ASN A 90 13.58 3.32 5.32
CA ASN A 90 12.97 3.25 6.65
C ASN A 90 12.05 4.41 7.03
N ASN A 91 11.89 5.42 6.15
CA ASN A 91 11.02 6.57 6.35
C ASN A 91 9.96 6.66 5.24
N GLU A 92 9.49 5.52 4.75
CA GLU A 92 8.40 5.45 3.78
C GLU A 92 7.09 5.93 4.44
N HIS A 93 6.24 6.61 3.66
CA HIS A 93 5.00 7.22 4.12
C HIS A 93 3.79 6.67 3.38
N VAL A 94 2.62 6.74 4.03
CA VAL A 94 1.34 6.65 3.32
C VAL A 94 0.89 8.07 3.06
N MET A 95 0.99 8.49 1.81
CA MET A 95 0.65 9.84 1.37
C MET A 95 -0.81 9.91 0.94
N PHE A 96 -1.41 11.07 1.18
CA PHE A 96 -2.78 11.39 0.78
C PHE A 96 -2.85 12.81 0.23
N ALA A 97 -3.66 12.98 -0.82
CA ALA A 97 -4.08 14.29 -1.30
C ALA A 97 -5.51 14.23 -1.83
N TYR A 98 -6.16 15.38 -1.92
CA TYR A 98 -7.53 15.47 -2.42
C TYR A 98 -7.75 16.71 -3.27
N SER A 99 -8.78 16.68 -4.11
CA SER A 99 -9.31 17.82 -4.84
C SER A 99 -10.77 18.02 -4.48
N ASN A 100 -11.10 19.23 -4.03
CA ASN A 100 -12.49 19.65 -3.76
C ASN A 100 -13.14 20.43 -4.92
N GLY A 101 -12.57 20.30 -6.13
CA GLY A 101 -13.02 21.03 -7.31
C GLY A 101 -12.95 20.21 -8.59
N GLY A 102 -13.32 18.93 -8.53
CA GLY A 102 -13.44 18.05 -9.71
C GLY A 102 -12.11 17.71 -10.38
N GLY A 103 -11.00 17.74 -9.62
CA GLY A 103 -9.65 17.55 -10.15
C GLY A 103 -9.24 18.64 -11.14
N ASN A 104 -9.70 19.89 -10.97
CA ASN A 104 -9.27 21.00 -11.81
C ASN A 104 -7.93 21.60 -11.32
N PRO A 105 -7.14 22.25 -12.20
CA PRO A 105 -5.91 22.91 -11.79
C PRO A 105 -6.14 23.86 -10.61
N GLY A 106 -5.26 23.82 -9.60
CA GLY A 106 -5.34 24.68 -8.42
C GLY A 106 -6.34 24.25 -7.34
N THR A 107 -7.06 23.14 -7.53
CA THR A 107 -8.03 22.62 -6.54
C THR A 107 -7.49 21.47 -5.69
N TRP A 108 -6.30 21.00 -6.00
CA TRP A 108 -5.64 19.89 -5.32
C TRP A 108 -4.92 20.37 -4.06
N SER A 109 -5.05 19.63 -2.96
CA SER A 109 -4.33 19.87 -1.72
C SER A 109 -2.84 19.57 -1.88
N ALA A 110 -2.02 20.09 -0.97
CA ALA A 110 -0.67 19.56 -0.79
C ALA A 110 -0.76 18.10 -0.26
N PRO A 111 0.14 17.20 -0.69
CA PRO A 111 0.22 15.86 -0.12
C PRO A 111 0.59 15.87 1.36
N VAL A 112 -0.06 15.03 2.15
CA VAL A 112 0.22 14.84 3.58
C VAL A 112 0.41 13.37 3.90
N ALA A 113 1.32 13.06 4.82
CA ALA A 113 1.49 11.71 5.36
C ALA A 113 0.35 11.41 6.36
N ILE A 114 -0.28 10.24 6.26
CA ILE A 114 -1.49 9.87 7.02
C ILE A 114 -1.35 8.60 7.85
N GLU A 115 -0.22 7.89 7.75
CA GLU A 115 0.05 6.74 8.62
C GLU A 115 0.05 7.17 10.10
N THR A 116 -0.46 6.31 10.98
CA THR A 116 -0.69 6.68 12.39
C THR A 116 0.57 6.60 13.23
N ASN A 117 1.44 5.61 12.96
CA ASN A 117 2.72 5.43 13.63
C ASN A 117 3.87 6.01 12.78
N LYS A 118 4.16 7.31 12.94
CA LYS A 118 5.12 8.03 12.07
C LYS A 118 6.57 8.03 12.55
N THR A 119 6.86 7.59 13.76
CA THR A 119 8.18 7.77 14.38
C THR A 119 8.63 6.52 15.16
N GLY A 120 9.92 6.47 15.47
CA GLY A 120 10.52 5.35 16.18
C GLY A 120 10.84 4.16 15.29
N VAL A 121 11.42 3.12 15.90
CA VAL A 121 11.90 1.92 15.20
C VAL A 121 10.77 1.00 14.72
N SER A 122 9.55 1.19 15.25
CA SER A 122 8.35 0.47 14.86
C SER A 122 7.37 1.32 14.06
N ARG A 123 7.86 2.40 13.42
CA ARG A 123 7.03 3.25 12.57
C ARG A 123 6.45 2.44 11.42
N ASP A 124 5.27 2.83 10.97
CA ASP A 124 4.66 2.33 9.76
C ASP A 124 5.48 2.83 8.56
N ARG A 125 5.93 1.89 7.73
CA ARG A 125 6.55 2.13 6.44
C ARG A 125 5.55 1.70 5.38
N GLY A 126 4.94 2.69 4.71
CA GLY A 126 3.82 2.44 3.79
C GLY A 126 4.23 1.58 2.62
N TYR A 127 3.48 0.50 2.37
CA TYR A 127 3.75 -0.46 1.30
C TYR A 127 2.75 -0.33 0.14
N TYR A 128 1.44 -0.39 0.44
CA TYR A 128 0.35 -0.10 -0.49
C TYR A 128 -0.79 0.61 0.24
N ALA A 129 -1.53 1.46 -0.46
CA ALA A 129 -2.65 2.21 0.09
C ALA A 129 -3.80 2.34 -0.90
N ALA A 130 -5.02 2.38 -0.39
CA ALA A 130 -6.22 2.62 -1.20
C ALA A 130 -7.24 3.48 -0.45
N PRO A 131 -7.67 4.62 -1.03
CA PRO A 131 -8.69 5.45 -0.45
C PRO A 131 -10.10 5.03 -0.92
N ALA A 132 -11.11 5.34 -0.13
CA ALA A 132 -12.51 5.34 -0.51
C ALA A 132 -13.20 6.55 0.09
N ILE A 133 -13.77 7.41 -0.76
CA ILE A 133 -14.58 8.56 -0.34
C ILE A 133 -16.06 8.21 -0.47
N SER A 134 -16.88 8.62 0.51
CA SER A 134 -18.32 8.37 0.48
C SER A 134 -18.96 9.05 -0.74
N PRO A 135 -20.03 8.49 -1.34
CA PRO A 135 -20.66 9.04 -2.52
C PRO A 135 -21.08 10.51 -2.41
N THR A 136 -21.45 10.96 -1.20
CA THR A 136 -21.82 12.37 -0.91
C THR A 136 -20.65 13.25 -0.50
N GLY A 137 -19.41 12.75 -0.46
CA GLY A 137 -18.21 13.49 -0.06
C GLY A 137 -18.21 13.90 1.41
N GLY A 138 -18.80 13.10 2.30
CA GLY A 138 -18.88 13.39 3.73
C GLY A 138 -17.76 12.75 4.56
N ASP A 139 -17.13 11.71 4.04
CA ASP A 139 -16.18 10.88 4.76
C ASP A 139 -15.19 10.24 3.78
N VAL A 140 -13.95 10.06 4.23
CA VAL A 140 -12.93 9.31 3.50
C VAL A 140 -12.29 8.30 4.43
N TRP A 141 -12.14 7.08 3.93
CA TRP A 141 -11.37 6.00 4.53
C TRP A 141 -10.15 5.74 3.68
N VAL A 142 -9.03 5.41 4.31
CA VAL A 142 -7.85 4.87 3.62
C VAL A 142 -7.44 3.60 4.32
N VAL A 143 -7.32 2.52 3.56
CA VAL A 143 -6.66 1.30 4.01
C VAL A 143 -5.23 1.31 3.51
N TYR A 144 -4.30 0.84 4.33
CA TYR A 144 -2.92 0.66 3.92
C TYR A 144 -2.29 -0.57 4.56
N ASN A 145 -1.35 -1.19 3.85
CA ASN A 145 -0.38 -2.11 4.43
C ASN A 145 0.89 -1.34 4.81
N ALA A 146 1.51 -1.72 5.92
CA ALA A 146 2.79 -1.16 6.33
C ALA A 146 3.72 -2.21 6.94
N PHE A 147 5.01 -2.10 6.64
CA PHE A 147 6.04 -2.78 7.40
C PHE A 147 6.37 -1.99 8.66
N THR A 148 6.56 -2.68 9.78
CA THR A 148 6.79 -2.04 11.09
C THR A 148 8.16 -2.36 11.67
N ASN A 149 9.06 -2.92 10.87
CA ASN A 149 10.47 -3.07 11.22
C ASN A 149 11.33 -2.33 10.19
N PRO A 150 12.53 -1.84 10.57
CA PRO A 150 13.50 -1.39 9.60
C PRO A 150 13.86 -2.51 8.63
N PHE A 151 14.30 -2.13 7.43
CA PHE A 151 14.79 -3.01 6.39
C PHE A 151 15.78 -4.03 6.95
N ARG A 152 15.53 -5.32 6.67
CA ARG A 152 16.40 -6.41 7.09
C ARG A 152 17.44 -6.75 6.04
N THR A 153 18.71 -6.76 6.44
CA THR A 153 19.82 -7.16 5.56
C THR A 153 20.05 -8.67 5.51
N THR A 154 19.24 -9.45 6.23
CA THR A 154 19.27 -10.92 6.22
C THR A 154 17.88 -11.47 5.95
N THR A 155 17.83 -12.72 5.49
CA THR A 155 16.57 -13.46 5.28
C THR A 155 15.98 -13.96 6.59
N THR A 156 16.79 -14.19 7.63
CA THR A 156 16.37 -14.80 8.90
C THR A 156 15.87 -13.82 9.96
N ALA A 157 16.03 -12.51 9.75
CA ALA A 157 15.63 -11.52 10.74
C ALA A 157 14.13 -11.27 10.65
N THR A 158 13.42 -11.42 11.77
CA THR A 158 11.98 -11.20 11.87
C THR A 158 11.54 -9.85 11.31
N ARG A 159 10.43 -9.90 10.59
CA ARG A 159 9.76 -8.77 9.95
C ARG A 159 8.32 -8.73 10.43
N SER A 160 7.66 -7.62 10.19
CA SER A 160 6.30 -7.40 10.66
C SER A 160 5.55 -6.56 9.64
N LEU A 161 4.43 -7.09 9.18
CA LEU A 161 3.46 -6.46 8.30
C LEU A 161 2.15 -6.30 9.07
N VAL A 162 1.50 -5.15 8.89
CA VAL A 162 0.16 -4.87 9.40
C VAL A 162 -0.71 -4.29 8.28
N GLY A 163 -2.02 -4.47 8.41
CA GLY A 163 -3.01 -3.63 7.73
C GLY A 163 -3.61 -2.62 8.70
N ALA A 164 -3.88 -1.41 8.23
CA ALA A 164 -4.53 -0.38 9.03
C ALA A 164 -5.61 0.33 8.20
N VAL A 165 -6.64 0.81 8.88
CA VAL A 165 -7.69 1.65 8.31
C VAL A 165 -7.74 2.95 9.07
N VAL A 166 -7.62 4.06 8.34
CA VAL A 166 -7.75 5.41 8.88
C VAL A 166 -8.95 6.12 8.26
N HIS A 167 -9.51 7.09 8.97
CA HIS A 167 -10.67 7.86 8.53
C HIS A 167 -10.51 9.34 8.85
N ALA A 168 -11.08 10.17 7.96
CA ALA A 168 -11.30 11.59 8.19
C ALA A 168 -12.71 11.98 7.71
N SER A 169 -13.37 12.86 8.46
CA SER A 169 -14.62 13.49 8.01
C SER A 169 -14.36 14.69 7.11
N ILE A 170 -15.33 14.97 6.23
CA ILE A 170 -15.31 16.05 5.25
C ILE A 170 -16.60 16.87 5.42
N PRO A 171 -16.53 18.15 5.79
CA PRO A 171 -17.72 18.99 5.86
C PRO A 171 -18.39 19.07 4.48
N THR A 172 -19.70 18.80 4.42
CA THR A 172 -20.48 18.86 3.17
C THR A 172 -21.12 20.23 2.92
N SER A 173 -20.96 21.17 3.85
CA SER A 173 -21.50 22.53 3.79
C SER A 173 -20.63 23.55 4.52
N GLY A 174 -20.93 24.84 4.32
CA GLY A 174 -20.21 25.95 4.96
C GLY A 174 -18.85 26.26 4.32
N ALA A 175 -18.06 27.11 4.98
CA ALA A 175 -16.79 27.62 4.45
C ALA A 175 -15.69 26.56 4.32
N SER A 176 -15.80 25.46 5.06
CA SER A 176 -14.86 24.32 5.03
C SER A 176 -15.36 23.17 4.16
N LYS A 177 -16.37 23.40 3.30
CA LYS A 177 -16.91 22.37 2.42
C LYS A 177 -15.78 21.69 1.62
N GLY A 178 -15.75 20.36 1.64
CA GLY A 178 -14.81 19.55 0.87
C GLY A 178 -13.38 19.57 1.38
N VAL A 179 -13.12 20.21 2.53
CA VAL A 179 -11.82 20.20 3.18
C VAL A 179 -11.72 18.94 4.04
N VAL A 180 -10.83 18.01 3.68
CA VAL A 180 -10.61 16.78 4.45
C VAL A 180 -10.01 17.12 5.82
N GLY A 181 -10.62 16.58 6.89
CA GLY A 181 -10.14 16.73 8.25
C GLY A 181 -8.88 15.91 8.58
N SER A 182 -8.54 15.85 9.86
CA SER A 182 -7.44 15.00 10.34
C SER A 182 -7.81 13.52 10.29
N PHE A 183 -6.86 12.68 9.86
CA PHE A 183 -7.02 11.23 9.90
C PHE A 183 -6.86 10.66 11.32
N SER A 184 -7.66 9.66 11.63
CA SER A 184 -7.57 8.86 12.86
C SER A 184 -7.64 7.37 12.53
N GLU A 185 -6.93 6.53 13.30
CA GLU A 185 -6.98 5.08 13.15
C GLU A 185 -8.34 4.53 13.62
N LEU A 186 -9.03 3.81 12.73
CA LEU A 186 -10.22 3.04 13.08
C LEU A 186 -9.90 1.58 13.34
N HIS A 187 -8.89 1.05 12.66
CA HIS A 187 -8.52 -0.35 12.78
C HIS A 187 -7.04 -0.56 12.53
N ARG A 188 -6.48 -1.54 13.25
CA ARG A 188 -5.17 -2.11 13.03
C ARG A 188 -5.26 -3.62 13.15
N GLY A 189 -4.84 -4.31 12.09
CA GLY A 189 -4.73 -5.75 12.05
C GLY A 189 -3.63 -6.26 12.98
N ALA A 190 -3.70 -7.55 13.32
CA ALA A 190 -2.59 -8.22 13.98
C ALA A 190 -1.35 -8.19 13.08
N ALA A 191 -0.17 -8.10 13.69
CA ALA A 191 1.09 -8.20 12.97
C ALA A 191 1.34 -9.64 12.53
N GLY A 192 1.85 -9.81 11.31
CA GLY A 192 2.35 -11.09 10.80
C GLY A 192 3.76 -10.95 10.24
N ASP A 193 4.47 -12.08 10.12
CA ASP A 193 5.82 -12.09 9.54
C ASP A 193 5.75 -12.38 8.02
N PRO A 194 6.05 -11.38 7.14
CA PRO A 194 5.98 -11.53 5.69
C PRO A 194 6.93 -12.58 5.12
N ARG A 195 7.92 -13.06 5.89
CA ARG A 195 8.79 -14.19 5.49
C ARG A 195 8.01 -15.48 5.25
N ALA A 196 6.83 -15.63 5.86
CA ALA A 196 5.90 -16.72 5.61
C ALA A 196 5.26 -16.67 4.20
N SER A 197 5.39 -15.56 3.47
CA SER A 197 4.90 -15.41 2.10
C SER A 197 5.96 -15.81 1.07
N SER A 198 5.54 -16.16 -0.14
CA SER A 198 6.48 -16.59 -1.16
C SER A 198 5.95 -16.49 -2.58
N GLN A 199 6.83 -16.14 -3.51
CA GLN A 199 6.61 -16.45 -4.92
C GLN A 199 6.56 -17.96 -5.15
N ASN A 200 5.91 -18.40 -6.24
CA ASN A 200 5.87 -19.81 -6.65
C ASN A 200 7.26 -20.41 -6.89
N ASN A 201 8.22 -19.60 -7.34
CA ASN A 201 9.60 -20.05 -7.55
C ASN A 201 10.42 -20.06 -6.24
N LEU A 202 9.86 -19.53 -5.15
CA LEU A 202 10.38 -19.35 -3.80
C LEU A 202 11.36 -18.20 -3.59
N VAL A 203 11.94 -17.62 -4.66
CA VAL A 203 13.20 -16.84 -4.64
C VAL A 203 13.14 -15.60 -3.75
N ILE A 204 11.97 -14.97 -3.70
CA ILE A 204 11.67 -13.86 -2.80
C ILE A 204 10.26 -14.03 -2.23
N GLU A 205 9.96 -13.24 -1.21
CA GLU A 205 8.63 -13.13 -0.62
C GLU A 205 7.62 -12.50 -1.60
N PHE A 206 6.34 -12.80 -1.42
CA PHE A 206 5.28 -12.23 -2.25
C PHE A 206 3.96 -12.16 -1.52
N LEU A 207 3.50 -10.93 -1.28
CA LEU A 207 2.22 -10.61 -0.65
C LEU A 207 1.11 -10.37 -1.68
N GLY A 208 1.46 -9.77 -2.83
CA GLY A 208 0.51 -9.23 -3.79
C GLY A 208 0.06 -7.81 -3.44
N ASP A 209 -0.84 -7.26 -4.26
CA ASP A 209 -1.14 -5.81 -4.30
C ASP A 209 -2.59 -5.55 -3.84
N TYR A 210 -3.20 -6.52 -3.15
CA TYR A 210 -4.63 -6.56 -2.81
C TYR A 210 -5.01 -5.69 -1.61
N VAL A 211 -4.77 -4.38 -1.73
CA VAL A 211 -5.20 -3.36 -0.77
C VAL A 211 -6.28 -2.50 -1.40
N TYR A 212 -7.52 -2.58 -0.89
CA TYR A 212 -8.67 -1.90 -1.49
C TYR A 212 -9.69 -1.48 -0.44
N ALA A 213 -10.33 -0.32 -0.66
CA ALA A 213 -11.45 0.15 0.12
C ALA A 213 -12.64 0.51 -0.78
N VAL A 214 -13.84 0.39 -0.23
CA VAL A 214 -15.09 0.89 -0.81
C VAL A 214 -15.89 1.59 0.28
N ALA A 215 -16.62 2.64 -0.09
CA ALA A 215 -17.41 3.44 0.84
C ALA A 215 -18.85 3.64 0.34
N GLY A 216 -19.80 3.47 1.26
CA GLY A 216 -21.13 4.05 1.17
C GLY A 216 -21.19 5.40 1.92
N ASN A 217 -22.40 5.94 2.10
CA ASN A 217 -22.57 7.23 2.79
C ASN A 217 -22.30 7.16 4.30
N SER A 218 -22.43 5.98 4.91
CA SER A 218 -22.34 5.80 6.36
C SER A 218 -21.51 4.58 6.77
N TYR A 219 -20.94 3.86 5.81
CA TYR A 219 -20.18 2.65 6.06
C TYR A 219 -19.05 2.53 5.05
N ALA A 220 -18.00 1.81 5.40
CA ALA A 220 -16.93 1.43 4.50
C ALA A 220 -16.55 -0.03 4.72
N ALA A 221 -16.01 -0.64 3.67
CA ALA A 221 -15.35 -1.93 3.74
C ALA A 221 -13.94 -1.78 3.17
N ALA A 222 -12.97 -2.42 3.81
CA ALA A 222 -11.59 -2.41 3.39
C ALA A 222 -11.00 -3.82 3.49
N VAL A 223 -10.05 -4.11 2.61
CA VAL A 223 -9.27 -5.35 2.61
C VAL A 223 -7.79 -5.08 2.39
N TRP A 224 -6.94 -5.95 2.92
CA TRP A 224 -5.48 -5.88 2.79
C TRP A 224 -4.85 -7.28 2.81
N ASN A 225 -3.61 -7.38 2.34
CA ASN A 225 -2.83 -8.61 2.49
C ASN A 225 -2.35 -8.75 3.93
N ASP A 226 -2.59 -9.93 4.51
CA ASP A 226 -2.29 -10.25 5.88
C ASP A 226 -1.54 -11.59 5.98
N VAL A 227 -0.63 -11.68 6.92
CA VAL A 227 0.24 -12.85 7.10
C VAL A 227 0.32 -13.27 8.57
N ARG A 228 -0.65 -12.83 9.39
CA ARG A 228 -0.70 -13.15 10.83
C ARG A 228 -0.79 -14.64 11.12
N ASP A 229 -1.40 -15.40 10.22
CA ASP A 229 -1.63 -16.84 10.35
C ASP A 229 -0.55 -17.66 9.60
N GLY A 230 0.43 -16.98 8.99
CA GLY A 230 1.57 -17.58 8.33
C GLY A 230 2.72 -17.88 9.28
N ALA A 231 3.40 -19.01 9.08
CA ALA A 231 4.65 -19.33 9.77
C ALA A 231 5.85 -19.24 8.84
N ASP A 232 6.92 -18.64 9.35
CA ASP A 232 8.23 -18.60 8.70
C ASP A 232 8.79 -20.01 8.44
N CYS A 233 9.55 -20.16 7.36
CA CYS A 233 10.20 -21.41 6.99
C CYS A 233 11.73 -21.21 6.91
N PRO A 234 12.49 -21.60 7.94
CA PRO A 234 13.94 -21.40 7.96
C PRO A 234 14.70 -22.04 6.78
N ALA A 235 14.18 -23.14 6.22
CA ALA A 235 14.76 -23.76 5.02
C ALA A 235 14.64 -22.86 3.78
N ILE A 236 13.52 -22.13 3.66
CA ILE A 236 13.32 -21.12 2.62
C ILE A 236 14.24 -19.93 2.86
N ASP A 237 14.37 -19.45 4.10
CA ASP A 237 15.28 -18.34 4.42
C ASP A 237 16.73 -18.64 4.06
N ALA A 238 17.22 -19.85 4.38
CA ALA A 238 18.56 -20.29 4.03
C ALA A 238 18.74 -20.38 2.51
N TRP A 239 17.74 -20.91 1.81
CA TRP A 239 17.78 -21.01 0.36
C TRP A 239 17.72 -19.66 -0.34
N ARG A 240 16.87 -18.75 0.12
CA ARG A 240 16.83 -17.35 -0.36
C ARG A 240 18.17 -16.67 -0.13
N ALA A 241 18.80 -16.85 1.04
CA ALA A 241 20.11 -16.26 1.31
C ALA A 241 21.15 -16.68 0.27
N GLY A 242 21.22 -17.98 -0.06
CA GLY A 242 22.13 -18.50 -1.10
C GLY A 242 21.85 -17.90 -2.48
N VAL A 243 20.58 -17.90 -2.91
CA VAL A 243 20.17 -17.38 -4.23
C VAL A 243 20.43 -15.88 -4.39
N GLN A 244 20.38 -15.10 -3.30
CA GLN A 244 20.69 -13.67 -3.35
C GLN A 244 22.19 -13.36 -3.40
N THR A 245 23.06 -14.37 -3.26
CA THR A 245 24.50 -14.21 -3.46
C THR A 245 24.87 -14.32 -4.94
N ALA A 246 26.02 -13.74 -5.32
CA ALA A 246 26.52 -13.81 -6.69
C ALA A 246 27.26 -15.13 -7.02
N THR A 247 27.37 -16.07 -6.08
CA THR A 247 28.21 -17.27 -6.23
C THR A 247 27.46 -18.52 -5.81
N THR A 248 27.63 -19.61 -6.56
CA THR A 248 27.01 -20.90 -6.22
C THR A 248 27.65 -21.60 -5.02
N ALA A 249 28.64 -20.97 -4.37
CA ALA A 249 29.33 -21.54 -3.22
C ALA A 249 28.42 -21.64 -1.98
N ASP A 250 27.39 -20.79 -1.92
CA ASP A 250 26.41 -20.74 -0.83
C ASP A 250 25.04 -21.37 -1.24
N ASP A 251 24.99 -22.03 -2.41
CA ASP A 251 23.77 -22.66 -2.90
C ASP A 251 23.40 -23.86 -2.01
N VAL A 252 22.33 -23.70 -1.25
CA VAL A 252 21.65 -24.81 -0.59
C VAL A 252 20.59 -25.41 -1.51
N ALA A 253 20.22 -26.67 -1.28
CA ALA A 253 19.18 -27.32 -2.05
C ALA A 253 17.86 -26.55 -1.93
N LYS A 254 17.13 -26.39 -3.04
CA LYS A 254 15.81 -25.78 -3.04
C LYS A 254 14.87 -26.60 -2.14
N PRO A 255 14.30 -26.00 -1.09
CA PRO A 255 13.40 -26.73 -0.20
C PRO A 255 12.11 -27.09 -0.93
N ALA A 256 11.53 -28.20 -0.51
CA ALA A 256 10.21 -28.66 -0.87
C ALA A 256 9.25 -28.20 0.25
N PRO A 257 8.43 -27.13 0.05
CA PRO A 257 7.65 -26.55 1.15
C PRO A 257 6.75 -27.54 1.88
N GLN A 258 6.21 -28.53 1.16
CA GLN A 258 5.36 -29.58 1.72
C GLN A 258 6.09 -30.57 2.64
N VAL A 259 7.43 -30.54 2.66
CA VAL A 259 8.28 -31.40 3.49
C VAL A 259 9.06 -30.57 4.51
N ASP A 260 9.59 -29.43 4.08
CA ASP A 260 10.60 -28.67 4.82
C ASP A 260 10.03 -27.47 5.61
N CYS A 261 8.76 -27.10 5.39
CA CYS A 261 8.14 -25.94 6.01
C CYS A 261 6.98 -26.32 6.95
N PRO A 262 6.63 -25.45 7.92
CA PRO A 262 5.40 -25.59 8.68
C PRO A 262 4.16 -25.64 7.77
N GLU A 263 3.10 -26.32 8.23
CA GLU A 263 1.84 -26.45 7.49
C GLU A 263 1.18 -25.11 7.15
N THR A 264 1.51 -24.04 7.89
CA THR A 264 1.00 -22.69 7.69
C THR A 264 1.95 -21.78 6.90
N PHE A 265 3.06 -22.28 6.37
CA PHE A 265 3.87 -21.50 5.43
C PHE A 265 3.08 -21.25 4.14
N GLY A 266 3.09 -20.01 3.66
CA GLY A 266 2.29 -19.59 2.52
C GLY A 266 0.84 -19.20 2.87
N ASN A 267 0.44 -19.21 4.15
CA ASN A 267 -0.84 -18.63 4.58
C ASN A 267 -0.78 -17.10 4.52
N THR A 268 -0.93 -16.58 3.31
CA THR A 268 -1.19 -15.17 3.04
C THR A 268 -2.68 -15.01 2.77
N ASP A 269 -3.36 -14.23 3.59
CA ASP A 269 -4.81 -14.06 3.54
C ASP A 269 -5.18 -12.64 3.13
N ILE A 270 -6.41 -12.49 2.64
CA ILE A 270 -7.05 -11.19 2.51
C ILE A 270 -7.92 -10.97 3.74
N PHE A 271 -7.44 -10.13 4.66
CA PHE A 271 -8.22 -9.77 5.83
C PHE A 271 -9.08 -8.54 5.53
N GLY A 272 -10.21 -8.43 6.22
CA GLY A 272 -11.18 -7.37 5.99
C GLY A 272 -11.57 -6.63 7.25
N TRP A 273 -11.95 -5.37 7.07
CA TRP A 273 -12.59 -4.54 8.08
C TRP A 273 -13.82 -3.86 7.49
N THR A 274 -14.85 -3.67 8.31
CA THR A 274 -16.01 -2.86 7.97
C THR A 274 -16.36 -1.93 9.13
N SER A 275 -16.64 -0.65 8.87
CA SER A 275 -17.43 0.14 9.81
C SER A 275 -18.87 -0.30 9.65
N ALA A 276 -19.42 -1.03 10.61
CA ALA A 276 -20.87 -1.29 10.62
C ALA A 276 -21.63 0.05 10.51
N PRO A 277 -22.78 0.11 9.81
CA PRO A 277 -23.64 1.30 9.79
C PRO A 277 -24.15 1.69 11.18
#